data_AF-A0AB33SZK7-F1
#
_entry.id   AF-A0AB33SZK7-F1
#
_cell.length_a   1.000
_cell.length_b   1.000
_cell.length_c   1.000
_cell.angle_alpha   90.00
_cell.angle_beta   90.00
_cell.angle_gamma   90.00
#
_symmetry.space_group_name_H-M   'P 1'
#
loop_
_entity.id
_entity.type
_entity.pdbx_description
1 polymer ?
#
loop_
_entity_poly.entity_id
_entity_poly.type
_entity_poly.pdbx_seq_one_letter_code
_entity_poly.pdbx_strand_id
1 'polypeptide(L)' 'MVHGWDAARSIGAPFDLPDDVIAAAVPIALAVPDGDFRSDEGSVFARALAGAEGQDDFDLVLRHLGRSPDWAPTVVG' A
#
# COMPACT_ATOMS: atom_id res chain seq x y z
N MET A 1 -6.19 -1.83 6.84
CA MET A 1 -5.06 -0.88 6.87
C MET A 1 -4.93 -0.06 5.60
N VAL A 2 -4.74 -0.65 4.42
CA VAL A 2 -4.46 0.12 3.19
C VAL A 2 -5.57 1.12 2.85
N HIS A 3 -6.85 0.75 2.90
CA HIS A 3 -7.94 1.72 2.70
C HIS A 3 -8.00 2.82 3.76
N GLY A 4 -7.57 2.53 5.00
CA GLY A 4 -7.45 3.54 6.04
C GLY A 4 -6.33 4.54 5.72
N TRP A 5 -5.20 4.04 5.22
CA TRP A 5 -4.09 4.86 4.73
C TRP A 5 -4.52 5.69 3.51
N ASP A 6 -5.22 5.09 2.54
CA ASP A 6 -5.74 5.79 1.35
C ASP A 6 -6.62 7.00 1.79
N ALA A 7 -7.55 6.74 2.71
CA ALA A 7 -8.44 7.77 3.25
C ALA A 7 -7.67 8.87 4.00
N ALA A 8 -6.76 8.51 4.91
CA ALA A 8 -5.97 9.48 5.66
C ALA A 8 -5.11 10.35 4.74
N ARG A 9 -4.42 9.75 3.76
CA ARG A 9 -3.61 10.48 2.78
C ARG A 9 -4.45 11.44 1.92
N SER A 10 -5.67 11.06 1.55
CA SER A 10 -6.55 11.91 0.73
C SER A 10 -6.92 13.23 1.40
N ILE A 11 -6.88 13.29 2.74
CA ILE A 11 -7.19 14.48 3.54
C ILE A 11 -5.98 15.05 4.27
N GLY A 12 -4.77 14.53 4.00
CA GLY A 12 -3.54 14.96 4.67
C GLY A 12 -3.50 14.64 6.18
N ALA A 13 -4.23 13.63 6.64
CA ALA A 13 -4.20 13.19 8.03
C ALA A 13 -3.04 12.21 8.29
N PRO A 14 -2.47 12.21 9.51
CA PRO A 14 -1.52 11.18 9.91
C PRO A 14 -2.20 9.81 9.95
N PHE A 15 -1.42 8.75 9.71
CA PHE A 15 -1.89 7.37 9.75
C PHE A 15 -0.81 6.50 10.38
N ASP A 16 -0.99 6.20 11.67
CA ASP A 16 -0.09 5.35 12.44
C ASP A 16 -0.84 4.08 12.85
N LEU A 17 -0.16 2.93 12.74
CA LEU A 17 -0.65 1.65 13.20
C LEU A 17 0.34 1.07 14.21
N PRO A 18 -0.14 0.33 15.23
CA PRO A 18 0.75 -0.43 16.10
C PRO A 18 1.61 -1.43 15.32
N ASP A 19 2.87 -1.59 15.72
CA ASP A 19 3.84 -2.47 15.07
C ASP A 19 3.36 -3.93 14.99
N ASP A 20 2.65 -4.41 16.01
CA ASP A 20 2.10 -5.77 16.04
C ASP A 20 1.00 -5.99 14.99
N VAL A 21 0.20 -4.95 14.71
CA VAL A 21 -0.79 -4.96 13.63
C VAL A 21 -0.11 -4.98 12.26
N ILE A 22 0.97 -4.22 12.08
CA ILE A 22 1.75 -4.21 10.84
C ILE A 22 2.38 -5.59 10.62
N ALA A 23 3.10 -6.10 11.62
CA ALA A 23 3.79 -7.39 11.56
C ALA A 23 2.81 -8.55 11.26
N ALA A 24 1.60 -8.54 11.85
CA ALA A 24 0.59 -9.55 11.58
C ALA A 24 0.05 -9.50 10.14
N ALA A 25 0.07 -8.34 9.50
CA ALA A 25 -0.52 -8.14 8.19
C ALA A 25 0.45 -8.31 7.01
N VAL A 26 1.75 -8.10 7.23
CA VAL A 26 2.79 -8.36 6.21
C VAL A 26 2.59 -9.72 5.51
N PRO A 27 2.52 -10.88 6.22
CA PRO A 27 2.35 -12.17 5.54
C PRO A 27 1.02 -12.30 4.79
N ILE A 28 -0.04 -11.63 5.26
CA ILE A 28 -1.37 -11.66 4.62
C ILE A 28 -1.32 -10.86 3.31
N ALA A 29 -0.71 -9.68 3.32
CA ALA A 29 -0.57 -8.85 2.13
C ALA A 29 0.33 -9.53 1.09
N LEU A 30 1.48 -10.06 1.52
CA LEU A 30 2.44 -10.73 0.63
C LEU A 30 1.92 -12.03 0.03
N ALA A 31 0.92 -12.67 0.67
CA ALA A 31 0.25 -13.85 0.10
C ALA A 31 -0.58 -13.52 -1.15
N VAL A 32 -0.91 -12.25 -1.41
CA VAL A 32 -1.60 -11.84 -2.64
C VAL A 32 -0.61 -11.93 -3.82
N PRO A 33 -0.85 -12.77 -4.84
CA PRO A 33 0.10 -12.92 -5.94
C PRO A 33 0.22 -11.64 -6.79
N ASP A 34 1.44 -11.30 -7.22
CA ASP A 34 1.70 -10.24 -8.21
C ASP A 34 1.76 -10.82 -9.64
N GLY A 35 0.67 -11.47 -10.07
CA GLY A 35 0.56 -12.05 -11.41
C GLY A 35 -0.03 -11.10 -12.45
N ASP A 36 0.03 -11.49 -13.73
CA ASP A 36 -0.36 -10.64 -14.87
C ASP A 36 -1.81 -10.11 -14.76
N PHE A 37 -2.70 -10.85 -14.10
CA PHE A 37 -4.09 -10.49 -13.81
C PHE A 37 -4.26 -9.13 -13.11
N ARG A 38 -3.21 -8.62 -12.45
CA ARG A 38 -3.23 -7.28 -11.85
C ARG A 38 -3.20 -6.12 -12.86
N SER A 39 -3.00 -6.42 -14.14
CA SER A 39 -3.07 -5.45 -15.24
C SER A 39 -4.46 -5.36 -15.87
N ASP A 40 -5.36 -6.28 -15.50
CA ASP A 40 -6.71 -6.34 -16.06
C ASP A 40 -7.60 -5.23 -15.49
N GLU A 41 -8.52 -4.73 -16.32
CA GLU A 41 -9.54 -3.78 -15.89
C GLU A 41 -10.40 -4.41 -14.78
N GLY A 42 -10.56 -3.70 -13.66
CA GLY A 42 -11.28 -4.19 -12.49
C GLY A 42 -10.46 -5.03 -11.51
N SER A 43 -9.15 -5.18 -11.69
CA SER A 43 -8.30 -5.79 -10.68
C SER A 43 -8.41 -5.06 -9.32
N VAL A 44 -8.52 -5.85 -8.25
CA VAL A 44 -8.62 -5.34 -6.86
C VAL A 44 -7.32 -4.67 -6.38
N PHE A 45 -6.18 -5.10 -6.91
CA PHE A 45 -4.85 -4.55 -6.61
C PHE A 45 -4.12 -4.20 -7.89
N ALA A 46 -3.43 -3.06 -7.89
CA ALA A 46 -2.47 -2.73 -8.93
C ALA A 46 -1.20 -3.58 -8.79
N ARG A 47 -0.38 -3.60 -9.85
CA ARG A 47 0.94 -4.24 -9.85
C ARG A 47 1.79 -3.79 -8.67
N ALA A 48 2.60 -4.71 -8.14
CA ALA A 48 3.55 -4.37 -7.10
C ALA A 48 4.55 -3.32 -7.61
N LEU A 49 4.89 -2.36 -6.76
CA LEU A 49 5.88 -1.34 -7.05
C LEU A 49 7.27 -1.80 -6.62
N ALA A 50 8.29 -1.43 -7.40
CA ALA A 50 9.68 -1.71 -7.07
C ALA A 50 10.16 -0.95 -5.82
N GLY A 51 11.29 -1.42 -5.27
CA GLY A 51 12.06 -0.70 -4.26
C GLY A 51 11.81 -1.08 -2.82
N ALA A 52 10.97 -2.07 -2.50
CA ALA A 52 10.60 -2.41 -1.11
C ALA A 52 11.73 -3.04 -0.26
N GLU A 53 12.92 -3.30 -0.82
CA GLU A 53 14.02 -3.91 -0.07
C GLU A 53 14.58 -2.93 0.98
N GLY A 54 14.46 -3.29 2.26
CA GLY A 54 14.99 -2.52 3.40
C GLY A 54 14.14 -1.32 3.84
N GLN A 55 12.92 -1.18 3.33
CA GLN A 55 11.93 -0.19 3.80
C GLN A 55 11.09 -0.70 4.98
N ASP A 56 10.37 0.20 5.64
CA ASP A 56 9.40 -0.11 6.70
C ASP A 56 8.41 -1.20 6.27
N ASP A 57 8.01 -2.07 7.20
CA ASP A 57 7.11 -3.20 6.95
C ASP A 57 5.77 -2.74 6.33
N PHE A 58 5.28 -1.56 6.70
CA PHE A 58 4.06 -1.01 6.13
C PHE A 58 4.26 -0.49 4.70
N ASP A 59 5.43 0.09 4.40
CA ASP A 59 5.79 0.49 3.03
C ASP A 59 5.91 -0.71 2.09
N LEU A 60 6.44 -1.83 2.60
CA LEU A 60 6.44 -3.11 1.89
C LEU A 60 5.02 -3.55 1.52
N VAL A 61 4.07 -3.48 2.47
CA VAL A 61 2.65 -3.80 2.23
C VAL A 61 2.03 -2.87 1.19
N LEU A 62 2.25 -1.55 1.30
CA LEU A 62 1.72 -0.57 0.36
C LEU A 62 2.23 -0.84 -1.05
N ARG A 63 3.55 -0.97 -1.23
CA ARG A 63 4.17 -1.22 -2.53
C ARG A 63 3.72 -2.54 -3.12
N HIS A 64 3.64 -3.61 -2.33
CA HIS A 64 3.17 -4.92 -2.80
C HIS A 64 1.73 -4.89 -3.30
N LEU A 65 0.89 -4.05 -2.70
CA LEU A 65 -0.50 -3.84 -3.12
C LEU A 65 -0.65 -2.68 -4.11
N GLY A 66 0.45 -2.18 -4.68
CA GLY A 66 0.46 -1.20 -5.77
C GLY A 66 0.21 0.25 -5.33
N ARG A 67 0.41 0.57 -4.04
CA ARG A 67 0.33 1.93 -3.50
C ARG A 67 1.73 2.49 -3.35
N SER A 68 1.92 3.73 -3.79
CA SER A 68 3.18 4.45 -3.57
C SER A 68 3.17 5.09 -2.18
N PRO A 69 4.10 4.76 -1.26
CA PRO A 69 4.21 5.42 0.04
C PRO A 69 4.41 6.94 -0.07
N ASP A 70 4.95 7.41 -1.19
CA ASP A 70 5.22 8.82 -1.48
C ASP A 70 4.02 9.56 -2.10
N TRP A 71 2.89 8.87 -2.29
CA TRP A 71 1.70 9.50 -2.89
C TRP A 71 1.19 10.67 -2.04
N ALA A 72 0.85 11.76 -2.72
CA ALA A 72 0.19 12.94 -2.17
C ALA A 72 -0.88 13.44 -3.14
N PRO A 73 -1.99 14.02 -2.63
CA PRO A 73 -3.02 14.60 -3.49
C PRO A 73 -2.45 15.77 -4.30
N THR A 74 -2.82 15.84 -5.58
CA THR A 74 -2.52 17.02 -6.40
C THR A 74 -3.41 18.17 -5.94
N VAL A 75 -2.81 19.22 -5.38
CA VAL A 75 -3.54 20.45 -5.04
C VAL A 75 -3.78 21.23 -6.33
N VAL A 76 -5.02 21.22 -6.83
CA VAL A 76 -5.45 22.10 -7.91
C VAL A 76 -5.99 23.37 -7.25
N GLY A 77 -5.26 24.48 -7.41
CA GLY A 77 -5.64 25.82 -6.92
C GLY A 77 -6.53 26.57 -7.90
#